data_AF-A0A0A6RJP1-F1
#
_entry.id   AF-A0A0A6RJP1-F1
#
_cell.length_a   1.000
_cell.length_b   1.000
_cell.length_c   1.000
_cell.angle_alpha   90.00
_cell.angle_beta   90.00
_cell.angle_gamma   90.00
#
_symmetry.space_group_name_H-M   'P 1'
#
loop_
_entity.id
_entity.type
_entity.pdbx_description
1 polymer ?
#
loop_
_entity_poly.entity_id
_entity_poly.type
_entity_poly.pdbx_seq_one_letter_code
_entity_poly.pdbx_strand_id
1 'polypeptide(L)'
;MEIDLNHLNVFIGSNGAGKSNFISFFQMLNAIVNEQLGVFVPRNGFADSFLHYGRKSTDAILAQLEFGTNGYRFLLVQEGGNIQSTSKALG
;
A
#
# COMPACT_ATOMS: atom_id res chain seq x y z
N MET A 1 -13.79 -10.12 1.29
CA MET A 1 -13.72 -10.35 -0.16
C MET A 1 -12.31 -10.80 -0.45
N GLU A 2 -12.16 -11.88 -1.20
CA GLU A 2 -10.87 -12.45 -1.59
C GLU A 2 -10.70 -12.23 -3.09
N ILE A 3 -9.48 -11.94 -3.53
CA ILE A 3 -9.15 -11.69 -4.94
C ILE A 3 -7.94 -12.55 -5.29
N ASP A 4 -8.13 -13.50 -6.19
CA ASP A 4 -7.06 -14.31 -6.75
C ASP A 4 -6.30 -13.54 -7.84
N LEU A 5 -4.98 -13.48 -7.72
CA LEU A 5 -4.10 -12.86 -8.70
C LEU A 5 -3.47 -13.93 -9.60
N ASN A 6 -3.56 -13.72 -10.92
CA ASN A 6 -2.97 -14.58 -11.95
C ASN A 6 -1.75 -13.91 -12.60
N HIS A 7 -1.09 -14.60 -13.53
CA HIS A 7 0.01 -14.03 -14.31
C HIS A 7 -0.40 -12.80 -15.15
N LEU A 8 -1.69 -12.68 -15.48
CA LEU A 8 -2.28 -11.51 -16.11
C LEU A 8 -3.59 -11.17 -15.41
N ASN A 9 -3.70 -9.93 -14.92
CA ASN A 9 -4.90 -9.43 -14.25
C ASN A 9 -5.41 -8.19 -14.99
N VAL A 10 -6.70 -8.18 -15.32
CA VAL A 10 -7.38 -7.03 -15.93
C VAL A 10 -8.41 -6.50 -14.95
N PHE A 11 -8.18 -5.29 -14.43
CA PHE A 11 -9.08 -4.65 -13.48
C PHE A 11 -10.08 -3.74 -14.21
N ILE A 12 -11.37 -4.06 -14.10
CA ILE A 12 -12.48 -3.31 -14.73
C ILE A 12 -13.40 -2.75 -13.65
N GLY A 13 -13.80 -1.50 -13.78
CA GLY A 13 -14.68 -0.83 -12.81
C GLY A 13 -14.81 0.66 -13.10
N SER A 14 -15.72 1.35 -12.42
CA SER A 14 -15.96 2.79 -12.61
C SER A 14 -14.73 3.65 -12.27
N ASN A 15 -14.72 4.89 -12.76
CA ASN A 15 -13.73 5.88 -12.33
C ASN A 15 -13.85 6.12 -10.83
N GLY A 16 -12.71 6.09 -10.13
CA GLY A 16 -12.72 6.19 -8.68
C GLY A 16 -13.09 4.89 -7.94
N ALA A 17 -13.21 3.73 -8.61
CA ALA A 17 -13.43 2.44 -7.94
C ALA A 17 -12.18 1.86 -7.22
N GLY A 18 -11.06 2.57 -7.22
CA GLY A 18 -9.83 2.13 -6.52
C GLY A 18 -8.84 1.32 -7.35
N LYS A 19 -9.08 1.16 -8.67
CA LYS A 19 -8.19 0.41 -9.57
C LYS A 19 -6.73 0.89 -9.52
N SER A 20 -6.49 2.20 -9.62
CA SER A 20 -5.14 2.76 -9.53
C SER A 20 -4.55 2.67 -8.11
N ASN A 21 -5.37 2.83 -7.06
CA ASN A 21 -4.92 2.63 -5.67
C ASN A 21 -4.39 1.21 -5.47
N PHE A 22 -5.06 0.21 -6.04
CA PHE A 22 -4.63 -1.19 -5.99
C PHE A 22 -3.27 -1.40 -6.65
N ILE A 23 -3.03 -0.81 -7.83
CA ILE A 23 -1.71 -0.88 -8.50
C ILE A 23 -0.63 -0.15 -7.70
N SER A 24 -0.92 1.06 -7.21
CA SER A 24 0.02 1.86 -6.41
C SER A 24 0.42 1.18 -5.10
N PHE A 25 -0.47 0.35 -4.53
CA PHE A 25 -0.14 -0.49 -3.37
C PHE A 25 1.04 -1.44 -3.64
N PHE A 26 1.09 -2.12 -4.79
CA PHE A 26 2.22 -3.02 -5.11
C PHE A 26 3.52 -2.26 -5.37
N GLN A 27 3.45 -1.06 -5.95
CA GLN A 27 4.63 -0.20 -6.11
C GLN A 27 5.20 0.20 -4.75
N MET A 28 4.32 0.55 -3.80
CA MET A 28 4.69 0.86 -2.42
C MET A 28 5.25 -0.37 -1.70
N LEU A 29 4.64 -1.54 -1.88
CA LEU A 29 5.14 -2.79 -1.34
C LEU A 29 6.59 -3.05 -1.79
N ASN A 30 6.87 -2.88 -3.08
CA ASN A 30 8.22 -3.03 -3.61
C ASN A 30 9.20 -2.03 -2.96
N ALA A 31 8.78 -0.79 -2.72
CA ALA A 31 9.61 0.19 -2.02
C ALA A 31 9.87 -0.20 -0.56
N ILE A 32 8.89 -0.80 0.13
CA ILE A 32 9.05 -1.31 1.51
C ILE A 32 10.06 -2.45 1.55
N VAL A 33 9.92 -3.44 0.65
CA VAL A 33 10.84 -4.60 0.56
C VAL A 33 12.28 -4.14 0.29
N ASN A 34 12.46 -3.07 -0.48
CA ASN A 34 13.78 -2.50 -0.77
C ASN A 34 14.25 -1.44 0.25
N GLU A 35 13.56 -1.28 1.39
CA GLU A 35 13.88 -0.27 2.44
C GLU A 35 13.88 1.19 1.91
N GLN A 36 13.17 1.45 0.82
CA GLN A 36 13.14 2.73 0.11
C GLN A 36 11.88 3.55 0.39
N LEU A 37 11.04 3.15 1.35
CA LEU A 37 9.76 3.82 1.62
C LEU A 37 9.93 5.34 1.88
N GLY A 38 10.93 5.72 2.67
CA GLY A 38 11.21 7.13 2.99
C GLY A 38 11.54 8.01 1.77
N VAL A 39 12.08 7.42 0.70
CA VAL A 39 12.35 8.11 -0.58
C VAL A 39 11.18 7.99 -1.54
N PHE A 40 10.50 6.85 -1.52
CA PHE A 40 9.36 6.55 -2.38
C PHE A 40 8.17 7.46 -2.10
N VAL A 41 7.83 7.69 -0.82
CA VAL A 41 6.65 8.45 -0.40
C VAL A 41 6.70 9.92 -0.90
N PRO A 42 7.78 10.69 -0.70
CA PRO A 42 7.87 12.06 -1.21
C PRO A 42 7.84 12.14 -2.75
N ARG A 43 8.42 11.16 -3.45
CA ARG A 43 8.48 11.14 -4.92
C ARG A 43 7.13 10.86 -5.58
N ASN A 44 6.22 10.19 -4.88
CA ASN A 44 4.93 9.76 -5.42
C ASN A 44 3.74 10.57 -4.88
N GLY A 45 3.97 11.79 -4.39
CA GLY A 45 2.89 12.69 -3.97
C GLY A 45 2.37 12.44 -2.53
N PHE A 46 3.19 11.80 -1.69
CA PHE A 46 2.88 11.53 -0.28
C PHE A 46 1.59 10.71 -0.09
N ALA A 47 1.00 10.75 1.11
CA ALA A 47 -0.15 9.92 1.50
C ALA A 47 -1.40 10.12 0.61
N ASP A 48 -1.62 11.31 0.03
CA ASP A 48 -2.81 11.58 -0.78
C ASP A 48 -2.90 10.72 -2.05
N SER A 49 -1.76 10.33 -2.61
CA SER A 49 -1.73 9.52 -3.83
C SER A 49 -2.07 8.04 -3.58
N PHE A 50 -1.96 7.58 -2.34
CA PHE A 50 -2.15 6.16 -1.99
C PHE A 50 -3.50 5.91 -1.30
N LEU A 51 -4.00 6.90 -0.56
CA LEU A 51 -5.27 6.81 0.15
C LEU A 51 -6.45 6.92 -0.81
N HIS A 52 -7.38 5.98 -0.72
CA HIS A 52 -8.61 6.04 -1.48
C HIS A 52 -9.46 7.21 -0.97
N TYR A 53 -9.82 8.15 -1.86
CA TYR A 53 -10.44 9.44 -1.50
C TYR A 53 -9.60 10.35 -0.58
N GLY A 54 -8.29 10.09 -0.47
CA GLY A 54 -7.36 10.94 0.26
C GLY A 54 -7.56 10.98 1.78
N ARG A 55 -6.88 11.92 2.42
CA ARG A 55 -6.75 12.04 3.89
C ARG A 55 -8.05 12.26 4.65
N LYS A 56 -9.07 12.83 4.01
CA LYS A 56 -10.35 13.14 4.67
C LYS A 56 -11.21 11.90 4.92
N SER A 57 -10.87 10.77 4.30
CA SER A 57 -11.71 9.57 4.30
C SER A 57 -10.97 8.29 4.72
N THR A 58 -9.64 8.28 4.75
CA THR A 58 -8.86 7.07 5.10
C THR A 58 -7.79 7.44 6.12
N ASP A 59 -7.97 7.00 7.37
CA ASP A 59 -7.06 7.32 8.50
C ASP A 59 -5.76 6.51 8.47
N ALA A 60 -5.82 5.27 7.98
CA ALA A 60 -4.66 4.40 7.86
C ALA A 60 -4.84 3.36 6.76
N ILE A 61 -3.73 2.90 6.19
CA ILE A 61 -3.68 1.67 5.39
C ILE A 61 -2.96 0.61 6.23
N LEU A 62 -3.66 -0.46 6.56
CA LEU A 62 -3.05 -1.66 7.13
C LEU A 62 -2.90 -2.70 6.04
N ALA A 63 -1.71 -3.29 5.94
CA ALA A 63 -1.47 -4.41 5.05
C ALA A 63 -0.66 -5.49 5.76
N GLN A 64 -0.99 -6.73 5.42
CA GLN A 64 -0.31 -7.92 5.86
C GLN A 64 -0.09 -8.80 4.63
N LEU A 65 1.16 -9.22 4.46
CA LEU A 65 1.59 -10.11 3.40
C LEU A 65 2.19 -11.34 4.04
N GLU A 66 1.77 -12.50 3.54
CA GLU A 66 2.18 -13.79 4.04
C GLU A 66 2.74 -14.61 2.87
N PHE A 67 3.95 -15.14 3.05
CA PHE A 67 4.69 -15.94 2.08
C PHE A 67 5.25 -17.18 2.80
N GLY A 68 4.43 -18.23 2.90
CA GLY A 68 4.76 -19.42 3.70
C GLY A 68 4.76 -19.08 5.19
N THR A 69 5.87 -19.36 5.90
CA THR A 69 6.06 -18.96 7.30
C THR A 69 6.53 -17.51 7.45
N ASN A 70 6.93 -16.87 6.35
CA ASN A 70 7.43 -15.50 6.36
C ASN A 70 6.29 -14.51 6.09
N GLY A 71 6.45 -13.27 6.51
CA GLY A 71 5.51 -12.23 6.14
C GLY A 71 5.95 -10.82 6.52
N TYR A 72 5.26 -9.85 5.94
CA TYR A 72 5.41 -8.44 6.26
C TYR A 72 4.07 -7.89 6.72
N ARG A 73 4.05 -7.26 7.89
CA ARG A 73 2.92 -6.41 8.29
C ARG A 73 3.39 -4.97 8.29
N PHE A 74 2.61 -4.07 7.71
CA PHE A 74 2.83 -2.64 7.82
C PHE A 74 1.52 -1.91 8.10
N LEU A 75 1.64 -0.88 8.93
CA LEU A 75 0.60 0.10 9.18
C LEU A 75 1.15 1.42 8.65
N LEU A 76 0.42 2.02 7.72
CA LEU A 76 0.69 3.34 7.20
C LEU A 76 -0.35 4.24 7.86
N VAL A 77 0.06 4.83 8.97
CA VAL A 77 -0.69 5.88 9.65
C VAL A 77 -0.20 7.21 9.13
N GLN A 78 -1.15 8.10 8.89
CA GLN A 78 -0.82 9.48 8.63
C GLN A 78 -0.71 10.24 9.95
N GLU A 79 0.51 10.67 10.28
CA GLU A 79 0.75 11.55 11.43
C GLU A 79 1.56 12.76 10.95
N GLY A 80 0.97 13.96 11.01
CA GLY A 80 1.65 15.20 10.60
C GLY A 80 2.10 15.28 9.13
N GLY A 81 1.57 14.42 8.24
CA GLY A 81 1.95 14.38 6.82
C GLY A 81 3.06 13.39 6.48
N ASN A 82 3.61 12.68 7.47
CA ASN A 82 4.57 11.60 7.25
C ASN A 82 3.89 10.24 7.26
N ILE A 83 4.47 9.32 6.50
CA ILE A 83 4.10 7.90 6.50
C ILE A 83 5.16 7.16 7.32
N GLN A 84 4.75 6.60 8.46
CA GLN A 84 5.60 5.68 9.21
C GLN A 84 5.23 4.25 8.81
N SER A 85 6.23 3.37 8.67
CA SER A 85 6.01 1.93 8.51
C SER A 85 6.70 1.20 9.64
N THR A 86 5.94 0.44 10.42
CA THR A 86 6.51 -0.61 11.27
C THR A 86 6.43 -1.90 10.49
N SER A 87 7.57 -2.42 10.04
CA SER A 87 7.66 -3.76 9.48
C SER A 87 8.04 -4.74 10.59
N LYS A 88 7.25 -5.80 10.74
CA LYS A 88 7.67 -6.98 11.50
C LYS A 88 7.79 -8.12 10.52
N ALA A 89 8.98 -8.73 10.45
CA ALA A 89 9.11 -10.04 9.85
C ALA A 89 8.25 -11.02 10.66
N LEU A 90 7.20 -11.55 10.04
CA LEU A 90 6.51 -12.72 10.55
C LEU A 90 7.42 -13.91 10.22
N GLY A 91 7.69 -14.79 11.18
CA GLY A 91 8.57 -15.95 11.07
C GLY A 91 8.00 -17.12 11.84
#